data_AF-A0A2C9M8D4-F1
#
_entry.id   AF-A0A2C9M8D4-F1
#
_cell.length_a   1.000
_cell.length_b   1.000
_cell.length_c   1.000
_cell.angle_alpha   90.00
_cell.angle_beta   90.00
_cell.angle_gamma   90.00
#
_symmetry.space_group_name_H-M   'P 1'
#
loop_
_entity.id
_entity.type
_entity.pdbx_description
1 polymer ?
#
loop_
_entity_poly.entity_id
_entity_poly.type
_entity_poly.pdbx_seq_one_letter_code
_entity_poly.pdbx_strand_id
1 'polypeptide(L)'
;VFLQNRSFCGYFMICYGNGLLDLVHYISDIQIGKSTDLSLAEQIKIVTFPSLVFLRDNSYAVYDDVFEIERMLEWIQLAAQKTTVELNDLSFEHLTQASTGATTGDWFVAFYKDSCDTVLPAIESLGVRVRNKMNVAKVNVAESPLLEERFKISKCPEII
;
A
#
# COMPACT_ATOMS: atom_id res chain seq x y z
N VAL A 1 16.47 -20.04 0.90
CA VAL A 1 16.51 -19.70 -0.54
C VAL A 1 15.67 -20.71 -1.28
N PHE A 2 14.44 -20.35 -1.67
CA PHE A 2 13.55 -21.27 -2.40
C PHE A 2 13.09 -20.64 -3.71
N LEU A 3 13.97 -20.71 -4.70
CA LEU A 3 13.59 -20.70 -6.11
C LEU A 3 14.33 -21.85 -6.78
N GLN A 4 13.71 -23.03 -6.80
CA GLN A 4 14.00 -24.02 -7.84
C GLN A 4 12.80 -24.93 -8.07
N ASN A 5 12.27 -24.82 -9.29
CA ASN A 5 11.58 -25.84 -10.07
C ASN A 5 10.45 -26.64 -9.40
N ARG A 6 9.21 -26.31 -9.78
CA ARG A 6 8.24 -27.22 -10.44
C ARG A 6 6.91 -26.48 -10.72
N SER A 7 6.45 -26.59 -11.96
CA SER A 7 5.08 -26.33 -12.48
C SER A 7 4.34 -25.11 -11.90
N PHE A 8 4.47 -23.99 -12.60
CA PHE A 8 3.87 -22.70 -12.25
C PHE A 8 2.39 -22.62 -12.67
N CYS A 9 1.48 -22.72 -11.71
CA CYS A 9 0.13 -22.19 -11.79
C CYS A 9 -0.40 -22.02 -10.36
N GLY A 10 -0.60 -20.78 -9.89
CA GLY A 10 -1.42 -20.50 -8.69
C GLY A 10 -0.73 -20.18 -7.35
N TYR A 11 0.54 -19.79 -7.31
CA TYR A 11 1.19 -19.43 -6.03
C TYR A 11 1.23 -17.91 -5.81
N PHE A 12 0.73 -17.42 -4.68
CA PHE A 12 1.16 -16.13 -4.13
C PHE A 12 2.02 -16.32 -2.88
N MET A 13 3.06 -15.51 -2.79
CA MET A 13 3.88 -15.41 -1.58
C MET A 13 3.30 -14.31 -0.70
N ILE A 14 3.06 -14.63 0.57
CA ILE A 14 2.52 -13.69 1.56
C ILE A 14 3.59 -13.41 2.59
N CYS A 15 3.93 -12.14 2.77
CA CYS A 15 4.77 -11.67 3.87
C CYS A 15 3.90 -11.01 4.94
N TYR A 16 4.11 -11.35 6.21
CA TYR A 16 3.46 -10.74 7.39
C TYR A 16 4.52 -10.09 8.27
N GLY A 17 4.29 -8.92 8.89
CA GLY A 17 5.21 -8.36 9.89
C GLY A 17 4.55 -7.44 10.90
N ASN A 18 5.10 -7.39 12.13
CA ASN A 18 4.66 -6.49 13.19
C ASN A 18 5.29 -5.11 12.98
N GLY A 19 4.46 -4.09 12.74
CA GLY A 19 4.92 -2.72 12.56
C GLY A 19 5.25 -2.02 13.87
N LEU A 20 6.44 -2.26 14.46
CA LEU A 20 7.09 -1.29 15.35
C LEU A 20 8.54 -1.70 15.72
N LEU A 21 9.47 -0.74 15.55
CA LEU A 21 10.81 -0.60 16.15
C LEU A 21 12.06 -1.17 15.42
N ASP A 22 12.93 -0.22 15.06
CA ASP A 22 14.38 -0.22 14.88
C ASP A 22 15.11 -1.20 13.90
N LEU A 23 15.87 -0.55 13.02
CA LEU A 23 16.58 -0.98 11.81
C LEU A 23 17.64 -2.11 11.95
N VAL A 24 17.69 -2.90 13.02
CA VAL A 24 18.84 -3.83 13.27
C VAL A 24 18.45 -5.32 13.39
N HIS A 25 17.18 -5.71 13.24
CA HIS A 25 16.75 -7.13 13.22
C HIS A 25 15.88 -7.47 11.98
N TYR A 26 16.49 -7.36 10.81
CA TYR A 26 15.84 -7.02 9.54
C TYR A 26 14.83 -8.03 8.91
N ILE A 27 14.70 -9.26 9.40
CA ILE A 27 13.80 -10.29 8.82
C ILE A 27 13.17 -11.19 9.90
N SER A 28 13.55 -11.08 11.18
CA SER A 28 13.06 -12.00 12.21
C SER A 28 11.55 -11.93 12.41
N ASP A 29 10.98 -10.76 12.14
CA ASP A 29 9.57 -10.47 12.38
C ASP A 29 8.73 -10.59 11.11
N ILE A 30 9.36 -10.91 9.97
CA ILE A 30 8.66 -11.14 8.71
C ILE A 30 8.39 -12.64 8.55
N GLN A 31 7.12 -13.05 8.66
CA GLN A 31 6.71 -14.41 8.35
C GLN A 31 6.43 -14.55 6.86
N ILE A 32 7.00 -15.57 6.23
CA ILE A 32 6.80 -15.84 4.79
C ILE A 32 5.94 -17.08 4.65
N GLY A 33 4.77 -16.91 4.03
CA GLY A 33 3.86 -17.98 3.65
C GLY A 33 3.77 -18.14 2.13
N LYS A 34 3.27 -19.29 1.70
CA LYS A 34 2.77 -19.51 0.35
C LYS A 34 1.31 -19.91 0.47
N SER A 35 0.48 -19.36 -0.39
CA SER A 35 -0.93 -19.76 -0.47
C SER A 35 -1.28 -20.13 -1.91
N THR A 36 -2.14 -21.15 -2.01
CA THR A 36 -2.86 -21.56 -3.23
C THR A 36 -4.37 -21.44 -3.03
N ASP A 37 -4.81 -20.81 -1.93
CA ASP A 37 -6.22 -20.60 -1.61
C ASP A 37 -6.80 -19.52 -2.53
N LEU A 38 -7.64 -19.95 -3.47
CA LEU A 38 -8.30 -19.06 -4.42
C LEU A 38 -9.33 -18.15 -3.75
N SER A 39 -9.96 -18.59 -2.65
CA SER A 39 -10.92 -17.78 -1.89
C SER A 39 -10.19 -16.61 -1.23
N LEU A 40 -9.01 -16.88 -0.66
CA LEU A 40 -8.16 -15.82 -0.13
C LEU A 40 -7.73 -14.85 -1.23
N ALA A 41 -7.24 -15.37 -2.37
CA ALA A 41 -6.84 -14.53 -3.49
C ALA A 41 -7.99 -13.62 -3.98
N GLU A 42 -9.22 -14.15 -4.08
CA GLU A 42 -10.41 -13.37 -4.43
C GLU A 42 -10.77 -12.32 -3.37
N GLN A 43 -10.63 -12.65 -2.08
CA GLN A 43 -10.86 -11.73 -0.98
C GLN A 43 -9.89 -10.54 -1.04
N ILE A 44 -8.60 -10.79 -1.25
CA ILE A 44 -7.56 -9.76 -1.41
C ILE A 44 -7.37 -9.34 -2.88
N LYS A 45 -8.41 -9.50 -3.72
CA LYS A 45 -8.49 -8.98 -5.11
C LYS A 45 -7.27 -9.26 -5.98
N ILE A 46 -6.64 -10.38 -5.72
CA ILE A 46 -5.50 -10.88 -6.44
C ILE A 46 -5.98 -11.70 -7.64
N VAL A 47 -5.60 -11.27 -8.85
CA VAL A 47 -6.03 -11.90 -10.12
C VAL A 47 -4.87 -12.37 -11.00
N THR A 48 -3.62 -11.96 -10.71
CA THR A 48 -2.43 -12.27 -11.51
C THR A 48 -1.47 -13.19 -10.77
N PHE A 49 -1.24 -14.40 -11.28
CA PHE A 49 -0.39 -15.41 -10.63
C PHE A 49 0.86 -15.75 -11.46
N PRO A 50 2.01 -16.07 -10.84
CA PRO A 50 2.30 -15.91 -9.41
C PRO A 50 2.54 -14.45 -9.08
N SER A 51 2.49 -14.10 -7.80
CA SER A 51 2.81 -12.74 -7.36
C SER A 51 3.12 -12.72 -5.87
N LEU A 52 3.62 -11.58 -5.42
CA LEU A 52 4.11 -11.39 -4.07
C LEU A 52 3.29 -10.29 -3.40
N VAL A 53 2.75 -10.59 -2.21
CA VAL A 53 1.90 -9.68 -1.43
C VAL A 53 2.49 -9.52 -0.04
N PHE A 54 2.54 -8.28 0.42
CA PHE A 54 2.87 -7.96 1.80
C PHE A 54 1.58 -7.56 2.51
N LEU A 55 1.16 -8.36 3.50
CA LEU A 55 0.04 -8.04 4.37
C LEU A 55 0.57 -7.30 5.60
N ARG A 56 0.01 -6.13 5.90
CA ARG A 56 0.31 -5.39 7.12
C ARG A 56 -0.95 -4.72 7.64
N ASP A 57 -1.17 -4.86 8.95
CA ASP A 57 -2.37 -4.34 9.61
C ASP A 57 -3.62 -4.87 8.90
N ASN A 58 -4.51 -3.98 8.48
CA ASN A 58 -5.71 -4.29 7.70
C ASN A 58 -5.56 -3.93 6.21
N SER A 59 -4.32 -3.86 5.71
CA SER A 59 -4.04 -3.50 4.32
C SER A 59 -2.96 -4.39 3.69
N TYR A 60 -2.74 -4.21 2.39
CA TYR A 60 -1.76 -4.98 1.66
C TYR A 60 -1.19 -4.23 0.46
N ALA A 61 0.07 -4.54 0.16
CA ALA A 61 0.76 -4.10 -1.05
C ALA A 61 1.09 -5.29 -1.94
N VAL A 62 0.95 -5.10 -3.24
CA VAL A 62 1.25 -6.09 -4.28
C VAL A 62 2.56 -5.68 -4.96
N TYR A 63 3.48 -6.64 -5.08
CA TYR A 63 4.70 -6.46 -5.85
C TYR A 63 4.37 -6.57 -7.34
N ASP A 64 4.77 -5.56 -8.10
CA ASP A 64 4.45 -5.44 -9.52
C ASP A 64 5.67 -5.04 -10.38
N ASP A 65 6.87 -5.36 -9.88
CA ASP A 65 8.14 -5.23 -10.61
C ASP A 65 8.70 -6.63 -10.97
N VAL A 66 9.86 -6.69 -11.63
CA VAL A 66 10.51 -7.93 -12.06
C VAL A 66 10.94 -8.80 -10.88
N PHE A 67 10.82 -10.12 -11.00
CA PHE A 67 11.14 -11.10 -9.95
C PHE A 67 12.65 -11.35 -9.80
N GLU A 68 13.40 -10.29 -9.50
CA GLU A 68 14.81 -10.34 -9.14
C GLU A 68 14.95 -10.33 -7.62
N ILE A 69 15.80 -11.20 -7.06
CA ILE A 69 15.91 -11.38 -5.61
C ILE A 69 16.23 -10.06 -4.90
N GLU A 70 17.15 -9.26 -5.44
CA GLU A 70 17.58 -8.00 -4.84
C GLU A 70 16.43 -6.98 -4.81
N ARG A 71 15.69 -6.83 -5.92
CA ARG A 71 14.53 -5.93 -6.01
C ARG A 71 13.38 -6.38 -5.11
N MET A 72 13.11 -7.69 -5.06
CA MET A 72 12.10 -8.23 -4.16
C MET A 72 12.47 -7.99 -2.70
N LEU A 73 13.74 -8.18 -2.33
CA LEU A 73 14.19 -7.92 -0.96
C LEU A 73 14.04 -6.44 -0.62
N GLU A 74 14.53 -5.53 -1.45
CA GLU A 74 14.34 -4.09 -1.24
C GLU A 74 12.86 -3.73 -1.09
N TRP A 75 12.00 -4.23 -1.99
CA TRP A 75 10.58 -3.99 -1.91
C TRP A 75 9.95 -4.54 -0.62
N ILE A 76 10.30 -5.76 -0.18
CA ILE A 76 9.78 -6.34 1.08
C ILE A 76 10.14 -5.44 2.26
N GLN A 77 11.34 -4.88 2.28
CA GLN A 77 11.80 -3.99 3.36
C GLN A 77 11.03 -2.66 3.39
N LEU A 78 10.72 -2.10 2.23
CA LEU A 78 9.90 -0.90 2.11
C LEU A 78 8.43 -1.20 2.44
N ALA A 79 7.92 -2.33 1.93
CA ALA A 79 6.56 -2.80 2.15
C ALA A 79 6.28 -3.19 3.60
N ALA A 80 7.29 -3.51 4.41
CA ALA A 80 7.15 -3.73 5.85
C ALA A 80 6.86 -2.44 6.63
N GLN A 81 7.22 -1.27 6.09
CA GLN A 81 7.03 0.02 6.74
C GLN A 81 5.76 0.73 6.25
N LYS A 82 5.04 1.44 7.13
CA LYS A 82 3.87 2.23 6.71
C LYS A 82 4.30 3.29 5.67
N THR A 83 3.78 3.16 4.46
CA THR A 83 4.18 3.95 3.27
C THR A 83 3.11 4.96 2.86
N THR A 84 1.88 4.77 3.33
CA THR A 84 0.74 5.66 3.09
C THR A 84 0.36 6.39 4.37
N VAL A 85 -0.13 7.62 4.21
CA VAL A 85 -0.64 8.47 5.30
C VAL A 85 -2.15 8.53 5.20
N GLU A 86 -2.84 8.39 6.33
CA GLU A 86 -4.27 8.66 6.40
C GLU A 86 -4.50 10.11 6.81
N LEU A 87 -5.16 10.85 5.93
CA LEU A 87 -5.49 12.25 6.13
C LEU A 87 -6.99 12.39 6.38
N ASN A 88 -7.36 13.39 7.17
CA ASN A 88 -8.74 13.76 7.45
C ASN A 88 -8.88 15.28 7.55
N ASP A 89 -10.10 15.75 7.80
CA ASP A 89 -10.42 17.18 7.93
C ASP A 89 -9.51 17.94 8.92
N LEU A 90 -8.96 17.25 9.94
CA LEU A 90 -8.10 17.85 10.96
C LEU A 90 -6.61 17.82 10.56
N SER A 91 -6.16 16.77 9.88
CA SER A 91 -4.74 16.53 9.63
C SER A 91 -4.26 17.02 8.26
N PHE A 92 -5.16 17.12 7.27
CA PHE A 92 -4.81 17.41 5.88
C PHE A 92 -4.00 18.70 5.74
N GLU A 93 -4.51 19.82 6.25
CA GLU A 93 -3.83 21.12 6.12
C GLU A 93 -2.50 21.16 6.86
N HIS A 94 -2.47 20.62 8.08
CA HIS A 94 -1.26 20.63 8.89
C HIS A 94 -0.14 19.80 8.27
N LEU A 95 -0.46 18.66 7.66
CA LEU A 95 0.54 17.74 7.10
C LEU A 95 0.95 18.09 5.67
N THR A 96 -0.01 18.50 4.83
CA THR A 96 0.26 18.79 3.41
C THR A 96 0.71 20.23 3.18
N GLN A 97 0.34 21.16 4.08
CA GLN A 97 0.54 22.60 3.91
C GLN A 97 -0.06 23.14 2.59
N ALA A 98 -1.12 22.50 2.10
CA ALA A 98 -1.73 22.79 0.80
C ALA A 98 -2.16 24.26 0.64
N SER A 99 -2.64 24.91 1.70
CA SER A 99 -3.12 26.32 1.62
C SER A 99 -2.00 27.37 1.68
N THR A 100 -0.80 27.02 2.16
CA THR A 100 0.30 27.99 2.35
C THR A 100 1.32 27.95 1.22
N GLY A 101 1.28 26.93 0.35
CA GLY A 101 2.24 26.72 -0.73
C GLY A 101 3.62 26.24 -0.26
N ALA A 102 3.82 26.08 1.06
CA ALA A 102 5.03 25.54 1.67
C ALA A 102 4.86 24.04 1.95
N THR A 103 4.64 23.25 0.89
CA THR A 103 4.41 21.82 1.04
C THR A 103 5.64 21.12 1.63
N THR A 104 5.41 20.04 2.36
CA THR A 104 6.44 19.12 2.86
C THR A 104 7.00 18.20 1.76
N GLY A 105 6.92 18.64 0.49
CA GLY A 105 7.19 17.85 -0.72
C GLY A 105 5.95 17.65 -1.58
N ASP A 106 6.08 16.88 -2.66
CA ASP A 106 4.96 16.52 -3.52
C ASP A 106 4.08 15.47 -2.83
N TRP A 107 2.76 15.63 -3.00
CA TRP A 107 1.76 14.72 -2.45
C TRP A 107 0.95 14.11 -3.58
N PHE A 108 0.73 12.80 -3.49
CA PHE A 108 -0.32 12.08 -4.18
C PHE A 108 -1.42 11.82 -3.17
N VAL A 109 -2.62 12.36 -3.37
CA VAL A 109 -3.74 12.16 -2.45
C VAL A 109 -4.89 11.47 -3.15
N ALA A 110 -5.28 10.30 -2.66
CA ALA A 110 -6.44 9.58 -3.12
C ALA A 110 -7.62 9.75 -2.15
N PHE A 111 -8.68 10.39 -2.64
CA PHE A 111 -9.97 10.47 -1.95
C PHE A 111 -10.80 9.24 -2.32
N TYR A 112 -11.28 8.51 -1.32
CA TYR A 112 -12.03 7.27 -1.52
C TYR A 112 -13.27 7.20 -0.63
N LYS A 113 -14.18 6.29 -0.98
CA LYS A 113 -15.35 5.86 -0.21
C LYS A 113 -15.22 4.36 0.05
N ASP A 114 -15.85 3.87 1.11
CA ASP A 114 -15.82 2.44 1.46
C ASP A 114 -16.34 1.53 0.32
N SER A 115 -17.23 2.06 -0.53
CA SER A 115 -17.77 1.35 -1.69
C SER A 115 -16.80 1.15 -2.86
N CYS A 116 -15.61 1.78 -2.84
CA CYS A 116 -14.57 1.60 -3.86
C CYS A 116 -13.25 1.03 -3.30
N ASP A 117 -13.34 0.20 -2.24
CA ASP A 117 -12.24 -0.48 -1.54
C ASP A 117 -11.18 -1.15 -2.44
N THR A 118 -11.55 -1.59 -3.64
CA THR A 118 -10.65 -2.21 -4.63
C THR A 118 -9.42 -1.35 -5.00
N VAL A 119 -9.45 -0.04 -4.78
CA VAL A 119 -8.32 0.85 -5.14
C VAL A 119 -7.30 1.05 -4.01
N LEU A 120 -7.68 0.76 -2.76
CA LEU A 120 -6.79 0.93 -1.60
C LEU A 120 -5.49 0.12 -1.72
N PRO A 121 -5.51 -1.16 -2.16
CA PRO A 121 -4.29 -1.93 -2.33
C PRO A 121 -3.38 -1.39 -3.42
N ALA A 122 -3.95 -0.83 -4.50
CA ALA A 122 -3.17 -0.18 -5.54
C ALA A 122 -2.47 1.07 -5.00
N ILE A 123 -3.14 1.83 -4.13
CA ILE A 123 -2.56 3.01 -3.47
C ILE A 123 -1.46 2.60 -2.46
N GLU A 124 -1.66 1.53 -1.69
CA GLU A 124 -0.60 0.97 -0.82
C GLU A 124 0.63 0.56 -1.62
N SER A 125 0.41 -0.18 -2.72
CA SER A 125 1.48 -0.63 -3.63
C SER A 125 2.23 0.56 -4.23
N LEU A 126 1.49 1.61 -4.63
CA LEU A 126 2.08 2.87 -5.09
C LEU A 126 2.95 3.50 -3.99
N GLY A 127 2.44 3.58 -2.75
CA GLY A 127 3.19 4.09 -1.60
C GLY A 127 4.52 3.39 -1.40
N VAL A 128 4.59 2.07 -1.58
CA VAL A 128 5.86 1.32 -1.52
C VAL A 128 6.78 1.76 -2.67
N ARG A 129 6.27 1.79 -3.90
CA ARG A 129 7.04 2.09 -5.12
C ARG A 129 7.65 3.49 -5.13
N VAL A 130 6.91 4.49 -4.68
CA VAL A 130 7.32 5.90 -4.73
C VAL A 130 7.85 6.42 -3.40
N ARG A 131 8.10 5.51 -2.46
CA ARG A 131 8.71 5.85 -1.18
C ARG A 131 9.98 6.68 -1.37
N ASN A 132 10.13 7.72 -0.55
CA ASN A 132 11.19 8.73 -0.60
C ASN A 132 11.21 9.62 -1.86
N LYS A 133 10.22 9.53 -2.76
CA LYS A 133 10.08 10.41 -3.94
C LYS A 133 8.89 11.35 -3.81
N MET A 134 7.78 10.85 -3.27
CA MET A 134 6.58 11.64 -2.98
C MET A 134 5.85 11.06 -1.77
N ASN A 135 5.05 11.88 -1.11
CA ASN A 135 4.15 11.43 -0.06
C ASN A 135 2.89 10.83 -0.70
N VAL A 136 2.43 9.70 -0.20
CA VAL A 136 1.18 9.08 -0.67
C VAL A 136 0.18 9.08 0.47
N ALA A 137 -1.01 9.64 0.22
CA ALA A 137 -2.05 9.76 1.21
C ALA A 137 -3.39 9.22 0.71
N LYS A 138 -4.22 8.82 1.67
CA LYS A 138 -5.60 8.40 1.48
C LYS A 138 -6.50 9.24 2.38
N VAL A 139 -7.66 9.63 1.87
CA VAL A 139 -8.70 10.34 2.61
C VAL A 139 -10.02 9.59 2.45
N ASN A 140 -10.59 9.11 3.56
CA ASN A 140 -11.95 8.60 3.57
C ASN A 140 -12.93 9.78 3.57
N VAL A 141 -13.62 10.02 2.47
CA VAL A 141 -14.53 11.18 2.37
C VAL A 141 -15.78 11.02 3.23
N ALA A 142 -16.18 9.78 3.57
CA ALA A 142 -17.29 9.55 4.51
C ALA A 142 -16.97 10.07 5.92
N GLU A 143 -15.68 10.11 6.28
CA GLU A 143 -15.17 10.60 7.56
C GLU A 143 -14.61 12.03 7.46
N SER A 144 -14.59 12.62 6.26
CA SER A 144 -13.96 13.92 5.98
C SER A 144 -14.83 14.79 5.04
N PRO A 145 -16.05 15.17 5.47
CA PRO A 145 -17.00 15.90 4.63
C PRO A 145 -16.50 17.31 4.24
N LEU A 146 -15.67 17.96 5.07
CA LEU A 146 -15.15 19.29 4.73
C LEU A 146 -14.17 19.21 3.56
N LEU A 147 -13.35 18.18 3.51
CA LEU A 147 -12.48 17.91 2.37
C LEU A 147 -13.28 17.47 1.13
N GLU A 148 -14.33 16.66 1.28
CA GLU A 148 -15.22 16.28 0.17
C GLU A 148 -15.81 17.53 -0.52
N GLU A 149 -16.37 18.45 0.27
CA GLU A 149 -16.95 19.70 -0.22
C GLU A 149 -15.89 20.60 -0.85
N ARG A 150 -14.77 20.83 -0.16
CA ARG A 150 -13.71 21.74 -0.61
C ARG A 150 -13.11 21.33 -1.95
N PHE A 151 -12.80 20.05 -2.11
CA PHE A 151 -12.19 19.53 -3.34
C PHE A 151 -13.24 19.08 -4.36
N LYS A 152 -14.53 19.23 -4.05
CA LYS A 152 -15.67 18.87 -4.92
C LYS A 152 -15.57 17.43 -5.42
N ILE A 153 -15.24 16.53 -4.50
CA ILE A 153 -15.03 15.12 -4.82
C ILE A 153 -16.35 14.51 -5.27
N SER A 154 -16.36 13.96 -6.50
CA SER A 154 -17.55 13.37 -7.11
C SER A 154 -17.34 11.95 -7.63
N LYS A 155 -16.08 11.51 -7.76
CA LYS A 155 -15.69 10.17 -8.20
C LYS A 155 -15.02 9.39 -7.09
N CYS A 156 -14.88 8.08 -7.31
CA CYS A 156 -14.25 7.16 -6.38
C CYS A 156 -13.30 6.21 -7.15
N PRO A 157 -11.98 6.31 -6.96
CA PRO A 157 -11.28 7.37 -6.26
C PRO A 157 -11.24 8.68 -7.08
N GLU A 158 -11.02 9.80 -6.40
CA GLU A 158 -10.56 11.04 -7.01
C GLU A 158 -9.11 11.28 -6.56
N ILE A 159 -8.21 11.61 -7.48
CA ILE A 159 -6.77 11.74 -7.23
C ILE A 159 -6.37 13.19 -7.47
N ILE A 160 -5.59 13.74 -6.54
CA ILE A 160 -5.03 15.09 -6.60
C ILE A 160 -3.52 15.02 -6.41
#